data_AF-A0A1X0B8W7-F1
#
_entry.id   AF-A0A1X0B8W7-F1
#
_cell.length_a   1.000
_cell.length_b   1.000
_cell.length_c   1.000
_cell.angle_alpha   90.00
_cell.angle_beta   90.00
_cell.angle_gamma   90.00
#
_symmetry.space_group_name_H-M   'P 1'
#
loop_
_entity.id
_entity.type
_entity.pdbx_description
1 polymer ?
#
loop_
_entity_poly.entity_id
_entity_poly.type
_entity_poly.pdbx_seq_one_letter_code
_entity_poly.pdbx_strand_id
1 'polypeptide(L)'
;MQTRPRFAVQSLLAILFAAVALIAGCSDKSADKSNEPLPDGATLIQESTATTKSQQSVHLQLTTQGTVSGLPIQKLDGDLTNSPAVAAQGTADVTVAGQKISDAKFAVVDNDLWAALTPGDPLSNWGPAANIYDIAAILSPDKGLANILANFTDPKAEGRETIGGVDTVRVTGQVSADAVNAIAPSIKATAPVPAVAWIKSDGDHALMQAKLTPSEGNSVTMTLSDWGKQVTVAKPAG
;
A
#
# COMPACT_ATOMS: atom_id res chain seq x y z
N MET A 1 37.05 -60.66 58.96
CA MET A 1 36.69 -59.44 59.70
C MET A 1 36.26 -58.42 58.65
N GLN A 2 35.08 -57.78 58.61
CA GLN A 2 33.88 -57.69 59.45
C GLN A 2 32.71 -57.15 58.54
N THR A 3 31.40 -57.21 58.83
CA THR A 3 30.66 -57.66 60.02
C THR A 3 29.58 -58.71 59.62
N ARG A 4 28.27 -58.36 59.64
CA ARG A 4 27.10 -59.15 59.17
C ARG A 4 25.90 -58.21 58.87
N PRO A 5 24.84 -58.66 58.13
CA PRO A 5 23.75 -57.82 57.61
C PRO A 5 22.57 -57.65 58.60
N ARG A 6 21.50 -56.90 58.22
CA ARG A 6 20.06 -57.25 58.42
C ARG A 6 19.02 -56.17 57.98
N PHE A 7 17.92 -56.68 57.38
CA PHE A 7 16.51 -56.22 57.30
C PHE A 7 16.07 -54.73 57.37
N ALA A 8 15.33 -54.30 56.34
CA ALA A 8 13.96 -53.69 56.36
C ALA A 8 13.56 -53.39 54.89
N VAL A 9 12.48 -53.90 54.25
CA VAL A 9 11.02 -53.97 54.54
C VAL A 9 10.23 -52.78 53.95
N GLN A 10 9.17 -53.14 53.20
CA GLN A 10 8.00 -52.35 52.76
C GLN A 10 8.12 -51.26 51.67
N SER A 11 7.64 -51.68 50.49
CA SER A 11 6.76 -50.98 49.55
C SER A 11 6.18 -49.61 49.95
N LEU A 12 6.13 -48.69 48.99
CA LEU A 12 4.92 -47.87 48.77
C LEU A 12 4.71 -47.56 47.28
N LEU A 13 3.44 -47.64 46.88
CA LEU A 13 2.88 -47.30 45.56
C LEU A 13 3.37 -45.96 45.01
N ALA A 14 3.76 -45.95 43.72
CA ALA A 14 3.73 -44.77 42.87
C ALA A 14 2.90 -45.09 41.63
N ILE A 15 1.71 -44.50 41.54
CA ILE A 15 0.72 -44.76 40.48
C ILE A 15 1.16 -44.02 39.20
N LEU A 16 1.52 -44.76 38.16
CA LEU A 16 1.87 -44.19 36.86
C LEU A 16 0.57 -43.83 36.10
N PHE A 17 0.12 -42.58 36.23
CA PHE A 17 -0.99 -42.05 35.43
C PHE A 17 -0.55 -41.82 33.99
N ALA A 18 -0.79 -42.81 33.11
CA ALA A 18 -0.67 -42.65 31.67
C ALA A 18 -1.89 -41.87 31.13
N ALA A 19 -1.86 -40.54 31.26
CA ALA A 19 -2.84 -39.67 30.62
C ALA A 19 -2.56 -39.60 29.11
N VAL A 20 -3.25 -40.42 28.32
CA VAL A 20 -3.29 -40.28 26.86
C VAL A 20 -4.10 -39.04 26.54
N ALA A 21 -3.44 -37.89 26.49
CA ALA A 21 -4.02 -36.67 25.98
C ALA A 21 -4.35 -36.86 24.50
N LEU A 22 -5.64 -36.89 24.17
CA LEU A 22 -6.11 -36.85 22.79
C LEU A 22 -5.50 -35.60 22.14
N ILE A 23 -4.71 -35.80 21.09
CA ILE A 23 -4.30 -34.72 20.19
C ILE A 23 -5.56 -34.38 19.38
N ALA A 24 -6.44 -33.59 20.00
CA ALA A 24 -7.41 -32.81 19.27
C ALA A 24 -6.59 -31.84 18.41
N GLY A 25 -6.33 -32.23 17.17
CA GLY A 25 -5.65 -31.37 16.22
C GLY A 25 -6.44 -30.09 16.12
N CYS A 26 -5.84 -28.99 16.59
CA CYS A 26 -6.21 -27.64 16.17
C CYS A 26 -5.91 -27.56 14.67
N SER A 27 -6.84 -28.11 13.88
CA SER A 27 -7.06 -27.63 12.54
C SER A 27 -7.47 -26.19 12.70
N ASP A 28 -6.51 -25.29 12.51
CA ASP A 28 -6.79 -23.89 12.18
C ASP A 28 -7.54 -23.90 10.85
N LYS A 29 -8.85 -24.15 10.97
CA LYS A 29 -9.81 -23.82 9.94
C LYS A 29 -9.70 -22.31 9.82
N SER A 30 -8.95 -21.86 8.83
CA SER A 30 -9.26 -20.63 8.12
C SER A 30 -10.74 -20.71 7.78
N ALA A 31 -11.58 -20.14 8.65
CA ALA A 31 -12.98 -19.95 8.36
C ALA A 31 -13.02 -19.14 7.07
N ASP A 32 -13.83 -19.58 6.12
CA ASP A 32 -13.87 -18.99 4.79
C ASP A 32 -14.52 -17.60 4.88
N LYS A 33 -13.69 -16.59 5.23
CA LYS A 33 -14.08 -15.19 5.49
C LYS A 33 -14.83 -14.57 4.31
N SER A 34 -14.77 -15.18 3.13
CA SER A 34 -15.58 -14.81 1.96
C SER A 34 -17.09 -14.70 2.31
N ASN A 35 -17.60 -15.55 3.20
CA ASN A 35 -19.02 -15.64 3.56
C ASN A 35 -19.43 -14.85 4.81
N GLU A 36 -18.49 -14.20 5.52
CA GLU A 36 -18.84 -13.32 6.64
C GLU A 36 -19.52 -12.04 6.13
N PRO A 37 -20.41 -11.40 6.91
CA PRO A 37 -20.95 -10.08 6.55
C PRO A 37 -19.81 -9.10 6.20
N LEU A 38 -20.01 -8.28 5.17
CA LEU A 38 -19.06 -7.21 4.88
C LEU A 38 -19.14 -6.15 6.00
N PRO A 39 -18.00 -5.60 6.46
CA PRO A 39 -18.00 -4.46 7.35
C PRO A 39 -18.59 -3.22 6.66
N ASP A 40 -18.97 -2.22 7.45
CA ASP A 40 -19.51 -0.96 6.95
C ASP A 40 -18.47 -0.19 6.12
N GLY A 41 -18.88 0.28 4.94
CA GLY A 41 -17.99 0.95 3.99
C GLY A 41 -17.51 2.33 4.46
N ALA A 42 -18.37 3.09 5.16
CA ALA A 42 -18.01 4.40 5.69
C ALA A 42 -17.00 4.29 6.83
N THR A 43 -17.20 3.32 7.72
CA THR A 43 -16.30 3.00 8.83
C THR A 43 -14.92 2.62 8.33
N LEU A 44 -14.83 1.69 7.36
CA LEU A 44 -13.55 1.32 6.75
C LEU A 44 -12.82 2.50 6.12
N ILE A 45 -13.53 3.36 5.38
CA ILE A 45 -12.94 4.56 4.77
C ILE A 45 -12.42 5.52 5.84
N GLN A 46 -13.14 5.71 6.93
CA GLN A 46 -12.73 6.57 8.05
C GLN A 46 -11.47 6.04 8.75
N GLU A 47 -11.41 4.73 9.05
CA GLU A 47 -10.26 4.08 9.67
C GLU A 47 -9.04 4.10 8.74
N SER A 48 -9.24 3.76 7.46
CA SER A 48 -8.19 3.81 6.45
C SER A 48 -7.67 5.23 6.21
N THR A 49 -8.53 6.25 6.31
CA THR A 49 -8.12 7.67 6.30
C THR A 49 -7.17 7.97 7.46
N ALA A 50 -7.51 7.54 8.67
CA ALA A 50 -6.69 7.77 9.86
C ALA A 50 -5.33 7.07 9.75
N THR A 51 -5.31 5.81 9.34
CA THR A 51 -4.06 5.05 9.11
C THR A 51 -3.21 5.70 8.04
N THR A 52 -3.78 6.01 6.87
CA THR A 52 -3.06 6.64 5.75
C THR A 52 -2.47 8.01 6.13
N LYS A 53 -3.17 8.81 6.95
CA LYS A 53 -2.66 10.11 7.46
C LYS A 53 -1.42 10.00 8.34
N SER A 54 -1.18 8.86 8.98
CA SER A 54 0.00 8.66 9.84
C SER A 54 1.26 8.23 9.07
N GLN A 55 1.11 7.82 7.81
CA GLN A 55 2.20 7.25 7.02
C GLN A 55 3.15 8.33 6.50
N GLN A 56 4.45 8.05 6.59
CA GLN A 56 5.51 8.93 6.08
C GLN A 56 6.26 8.33 4.90
N SER A 57 6.04 7.05 4.58
CA SER A 57 6.67 6.34 3.47
C SER A 57 5.82 5.18 2.99
N VAL A 58 6.02 4.78 1.73
CA VAL A 58 5.27 3.72 1.06
C VAL A 58 6.06 3.17 -0.14
N HIS A 59 5.82 1.90 -0.51
CA HIS A 59 6.08 1.40 -1.86
C HIS A 59 4.80 1.55 -2.68
N LEU A 60 4.89 2.17 -3.86
CA LEU A 60 3.72 2.37 -4.72
C LEU A 60 3.97 1.90 -6.15
N GLN A 61 2.97 1.20 -6.68
CA GLN A 61 2.86 0.86 -8.09
C GLN A 61 1.68 1.62 -8.68
N LEU A 62 1.93 2.46 -9.68
CA LEU A 62 0.89 3.17 -10.42
C LEU A 62 0.75 2.57 -11.82
N THR A 63 -0.49 2.40 -12.27
CA THR A 63 -0.81 2.01 -13.64
C THR A 63 -1.93 2.88 -14.18
N THR A 64 -1.90 3.16 -15.49
CA THR A 64 -3.01 3.82 -16.18
C THR A 64 -3.67 2.91 -17.21
N GLN A 65 -4.99 3.01 -17.31
CA GLN A 65 -5.80 2.37 -18.33
C GLN A 65 -6.32 3.45 -19.28
N GLY A 66 -6.25 3.19 -20.59
CA GLY A 66 -6.66 4.16 -21.61
C GLY A 66 -5.68 5.34 -21.71
N THR A 67 -6.21 6.54 -21.93
CA THR A 67 -5.45 7.78 -22.04
C THR A 67 -5.95 8.78 -20.99
N VAL A 68 -5.20 8.97 -19.91
CA VAL A 68 -5.49 9.97 -18.89
C VAL A 68 -4.85 11.30 -19.31
N SER A 69 -5.69 12.29 -19.64
CA SER A 69 -5.22 13.59 -20.13
C SER A 69 -4.26 14.26 -19.14
N GLY A 70 -3.14 14.79 -19.66
CA GLY A 70 -2.12 15.47 -18.86
C GLY A 70 -1.28 14.57 -17.92
N LEU A 71 -1.47 13.25 -17.94
CA LEU A 71 -0.66 12.31 -17.17
C LEU A 71 0.21 11.46 -18.13
N PRO A 72 1.53 11.73 -18.26
CA PRO A 72 2.38 11.03 -19.22
C PRO A 72 2.74 9.60 -18.79
N ILE A 73 2.42 9.20 -17.56
CA ILE A 73 2.81 7.92 -16.95
C ILE A 73 1.83 6.80 -17.36
N GLN A 74 2.37 5.69 -17.87
CA GLN A 74 1.66 4.43 -18.14
C GLN A 74 1.79 3.45 -16.99
N LYS A 75 3.01 3.33 -16.45
CA LYS A 75 3.36 2.52 -15.29
C LYS A 75 4.40 3.26 -14.45
N LEU A 76 4.38 3.08 -13.13
CA LEU A 76 5.45 3.45 -12.23
C LEU A 76 5.55 2.41 -11.12
N ASP A 77 6.78 2.10 -10.70
CA ASP A 77 7.09 1.23 -9.57
C ASP A 77 8.20 1.94 -8.77
N GLY A 78 7.98 2.19 -7.48
CA GLY A 78 8.95 2.93 -6.69
C GLY A 78 8.61 3.15 -5.23
N ASP A 79 9.61 3.64 -4.51
CA ASP A 79 9.54 3.96 -3.10
C ASP A 79 9.47 5.47 -2.90
N LEU A 80 8.67 5.91 -1.93
CA LEU A 80 8.48 7.32 -1.56
C LEU A 80 8.60 7.48 -0.04
N THR A 81 9.21 8.58 0.40
CA THR A 81 9.13 9.08 1.78
C THR A 81 9.04 10.61 1.83
N ASN A 82 8.36 11.12 2.85
CA ASN A 82 8.33 12.53 3.24
C ASN A 82 9.20 12.82 4.48
N SER A 83 9.79 11.80 5.12
CA SER A 83 10.53 11.93 6.38
C SER A 83 11.82 11.09 6.39
N PRO A 84 12.97 11.61 6.88
CA PRO A 84 13.17 12.95 7.45
C PRO A 84 13.21 14.08 6.39
N ALA A 85 13.23 13.72 5.11
CA ALA A 85 13.12 14.64 3.98
C ALA A 85 12.34 13.97 2.85
N VAL A 86 11.84 14.76 1.90
CA VAL A 86 11.16 14.26 0.70
C VAL A 86 12.17 13.56 -0.20
N ALA A 87 11.96 12.28 -0.45
CA ALA A 87 12.78 11.48 -1.36
C ALA A 87 11.94 10.37 -2.02
N ALA A 88 12.27 10.04 -3.26
CA ALA A 88 11.68 8.89 -3.96
C ALA A 88 12.69 8.26 -4.93
N GLN A 89 12.48 7.00 -5.30
CA GLN A 89 13.24 6.35 -6.38
C GLN A 89 12.43 5.23 -7.02
N GLY A 90 12.68 4.93 -8.28
CA GLY A 90 11.99 3.84 -8.97
C GLY A 90 12.20 3.83 -10.48
N THR A 91 11.27 3.15 -11.16
CA THR A 91 11.16 3.12 -12.63
C THR A 91 9.78 3.58 -13.07
N ALA A 92 9.69 4.13 -14.27
CA ALA A 92 8.43 4.49 -14.90
C ALA A 92 8.42 4.21 -16.41
N ASP A 93 7.28 3.73 -16.90
CA ASP A 93 6.94 3.76 -18.32
C ASP A 93 6.22 5.09 -18.60
N VAL A 94 6.80 5.93 -19.46
CA VAL A 94 6.32 7.29 -19.73
C VAL A 94 6.17 7.57 -21.22
N THR A 95 5.32 8.54 -21.55
CA THR A 95 5.16 9.08 -22.91
C THR A 95 5.76 10.48 -22.97
N VAL A 96 6.86 10.65 -23.72
CA VAL A 96 7.54 11.93 -23.90
C VAL A 96 7.54 12.28 -25.38
N ALA A 97 7.04 13.48 -25.74
CA ALA A 97 6.90 13.93 -27.14
C ALA A 97 6.19 12.91 -28.08
N GLY A 98 5.26 12.12 -27.54
CA GLY A 98 4.55 11.06 -28.28
C GLY A 98 5.31 9.73 -28.40
N GLN A 99 6.57 9.66 -27.96
CA GLN A 99 7.36 8.43 -27.90
C GLN A 99 7.14 7.74 -26.56
N LYS A 100 6.98 6.40 -26.59
CA LYS A 100 6.98 5.58 -25.37
C LYS A 100 8.41 5.32 -24.94
N ILE A 101 8.67 5.52 -23.66
CA ILE A 101 9.93 5.23 -22.98
C ILE A 101 9.61 4.27 -21.86
N SER A 102 10.25 3.10 -21.85
CA SER A 102 10.05 2.07 -20.84
C SER A 102 11.23 1.96 -19.89
N ASP A 103 10.96 1.56 -18.65
CA ASP A 103 11.95 1.38 -17.59
C ASP A 103 12.83 2.63 -17.34
N ALA A 104 12.29 3.82 -17.57
CA ALA A 104 12.99 5.08 -17.28
C ALA A 104 13.23 5.19 -15.77
N LYS A 105 14.48 5.31 -15.36
CA LYS A 105 14.85 5.38 -13.94
C LYS A 105 14.69 6.80 -13.44
N PHE A 106 14.19 6.93 -12.22
CA PHE A 106 14.14 8.21 -11.52
C PHE A 106 14.59 8.11 -10.06
N ALA A 107 15.07 9.23 -9.54
CA ALA A 107 15.25 9.51 -8.13
C ALA A 107 14.84 10.96 -7.86
N VAL A 108 14.28 11.25 -6.69
CA VAL A 108 14.08 12.62 -6.20
C VAL A 108 14.88 12.76 -4.92
N VAL A 109 15.82 13.71 -4.93
CA VAL A 109 16.76 13.99 -3.82
C VAL A 109 17.01 15.50 -3.80
N ASP A 110 17.05 16.09 -2.60
CA ASP A 110 17.19 17.54 -2.40
C ASP A 110 16.10 18.39 -3.11
N ASN A 111 14.93 17.80 -3.35
CA ASN A 111 13.81 18.30 -4.18
C ASN A 111 14.06 18.37 -5.69
N ASP A 112 15.22 17.96 -6.20
CA ASP A 112 15.49 17.83 -7.63
C ASP A 112 15.05 16.45 -8.15
N LEU A 113 14.47 16.42 -9.36
CA LEU A 113 14.27 15.19 -10.11
C LEU A 113 15.56 14.82 -10.83
N TRP A 114 16.01 13.60 -10.59
CA TRP A 114 17.08 12.94 -11.29
C TRP A 114 16.50 11.83 -12.16
N ALA A 115 16.76 11.81 -13.47
CA ALA A 115 16.18 10.80 -14.35
C ALA A 115 17.09 10.39 -15.51
N ALA A 116 16.98 9.12 -15.89
CA ALA A 116 17.60 8.52 -17.07
C ALA A 116 16.50 7.90 -17.94
N LEU A 117 16.32 8.45 -19.15
CA LEU A 117 15.30 7.97 -20.09
C LEU A 117 15.75 6.71 -20.84
N THR A 118 17.05 6.49 -21.03
CA THR A 118 17.58 5.24 -21.59
C THR A 118 17.93 4.28 -20.45
N PRO A 119 17.45 3.03 -20.46
CA PRO A 119 17.89 2.02 -19.51
C PRO A 119 19.41 1.79 -19.57
N GLY A 120 20.12 2.17 -18.51
CA GLY A 120 21.58 2.02 -18.39
C GLY A 120 22.35 3.34 -18.36
N ASP A 121 21.74 4.45 -18.80
CA ASP A 121 22.36 5.78 -18.71
C ASP A 121 22.47 6.25 -17.24
N PRO A 122 23.45 7.12 -16.92
CA PRO A 122 23.48 7.80 -15.63
C PRO A 122 22.28 8.73 -15.46
N LEU A 123 21.83 8.92 -14.21
CA LEU A 123 20.76 9.86 -13.90
C LEU A 123 21.26 11.30 -14.08
N SER A 124 20.65 12.04 -15.01
CA SER A 124 20.86 13.48 -15.17
C SER A 124 19.97 14.27 -14.21
N ASN A 125 20.34 15.50 -13.83
CA ASN A 125 19.46 16.41 -13.09
C ASN A 125 18.48 17.12 -14.05
N TRP A 126 17.17 17.03 -13.77
CA TRP A 126 16.09 17.68 -14.51
C TRP A 126 15.55 18.94 -13.80
N GLY A 127 16.17 19.34 -12.70
CA GLY A 127 15.79 20.47 -11.86
C GLY A 127 14.68 20.12 -10.87
N PRO A 128 14.04 21.14 -10.25
CA PRO A 128 13.08 20.94 -9.18
C PRO A 128 11.92 20.00 -9.57
N ALA A 129 11.74 18.91 -8.83
CA ALA A 129 10.73 17.90 -9.08
C ALA A 129 9.31 18.50 -9.13
N ALA A 130 9.03 19.50 -8.29
CA ALA A 130 7.76 20.23 -8.25
C ALA A 130 7.37 20.94 -9.58
N ASN A 131 8.31 21.17 -10.50
CA ASN A 131 8.00 21.68 -11.85
C ASN A 131 7.34 20.61 -12.76
N ILE A 132 7.45 19.33 -12.38
CA ILE A 132 6.89 18.17 -13.08
C ILE A 132 5.75 17.57 -12.24
N TYR A 133 6.06 17.20 -11.00
CA TYR A 133 5.11 16.75 -9.99
C TYR A 133 5.69 16.86 -8.57
N ASP A 134 4.93 17.46 -7.64
CA ASP A 134 5.26 17.48 -6.22
C ASP A 134 4.99 16.09 -5.59
N ILE A 135 5.99 15.21 -5.59
CA ILE A 135 5.87 13.84 -5.07
C ILE A 135 5.42 13.77 -3.60
N ALA A 136 5.70 14.82 -2.81
CA ALA A 136 5.29 14.87 -1.41
C ALA A 136 3.77 14.97 -1.25
N ALA A 137 3.06 15.41 -2.29
CA ALA A 137 1.61 15.50 -2.32
C ALA A 137 0.93 14.13 -2.16
N ILE A 138 1.53 13.02 -2.61
CA ILE A 138 0.93 11.67 -2.50
C ILE A 138 0.68 11.27 -1.04
N LEU A 139 1.64 11.56 -0.15
CA LEU A 139 1.58 11.31 1.29
C LEU A 139 1.21 12.56 2.10
N SER A 140 0.77 13.64 1.45
CA SER A 140 0.25 14.82 2.15
C SER A 140 -1.11 14.48 2.80
N PRO A 141 -1.34 14.84 4.07
CA PRO A 141 -2.63 14.62 4.73
C PRO A 141 -3.78 15.44 4.09
N ASP A 142 -3.44 16.56 3.45
CA ASP A 142 -4.39 17.55 2.92
C ASP A 142 -4.54 17.50 1.39
N LYS A 143 -3.57 16.91 0.67
CA LYS A 143 -3.62 16.76 -0.80
C LYS A 143 -3.63 15.32 -1.28
N GLY A 144 -3.11 14.39 -0.49
CA GLY A 144 -2.75 13.04 -0.94
C GLY A 144 -3.84 11.98 -0.78
N LEU A 145 -3.41 10.72 -0.68
CA LEU A 145 -4.29 9.55 -0.55
C LEU A 145 -5.22 9.66 0.67
N ALA A 146 -4.72 10.24 1.77
CA ALA A 146 -5.49 10.60 2.94
C ALA A 146 -6.65 11.57 2.64
N ASN A 147 -6.43 12.56 1.78
CA ASN A 147 -7.46 13.53 1.38
C ASN A 147 -8.46 12.92 0.39
N ILE A 148 -8.01 12.01 -0.49
CA ILE A 148 -8.87 11.21 -1.36
C ILE A 148 -9.87 10.38 -0.54
N LEU A 149 -9.40 9.65 0.48
CA LEU A 149 -10.27 8.88 1.38
C LEU A 149 -11.19 9.77 2.21
N ALA A 150 -10.70 10.91 2.71
CA ALA A 150 -11.51 11.86 3.48
C ALA A 150 -12.63 12.54 2.67
N ASN A 151 -12.52 12.56 1.34
CA ASN A 151 -13.51 13.13 0.41
C ASN A 151 -14.30 12.05 -0.36
N PHE A 152 -14.29 10.82 0.14
CA PHE A 152 -14.98 9.70 -0.47
C PHE A 152 -16.46 9.68 -0.05
N THR A 153 -17.37 9.75 -1.02
CA THR A 153 -18.82 9.80 -0.81
C THR A 153 -19.49 8.51 -1.29
N ASP A 154 -20.67 8.24 -0.72
CA ASP A 154 -21.47 7.03 -0.98
C ASP A 154 -20.69 5.70 -0.79
N PRO A 155 -19.84 5.56 0.26
CA PRO A 155 -18.97 4.39 0.39
C PRO A 155 -19.76 3.10 0.64
N LYS A 156 -19.54 2.11 -0.22
CA LYS A 156 -20.22 0.82 -0.18
C LYS A 156 -19.22 -0.32 -0.29
N ALA A 157 -19.16 -1.16 0.73
CA ALA A 157 -18.43 -2.43 0.65
C ALA A 157 -19.17 -3.38 -0.33
N GLU A 158 -18.45 -3.91 -1.33
CA GLU A 158 -19.03 -4.77 -2.37
C GLU A 158 -18.47 -6.21 -2.39
N GLY A 159 -17.33 -6.46 -1.76
CA GLY A 159 -16.73 -7.79 -1.71
C GLY A 159 -15.40 -7.82 -0.98
N ARG A 160 -14.82 -9.02 -0.86
CA ARG A 160 -13.44 -9.24 -0.40
C ARG A 160 -12.58 -9.65 -1.58
N GLU A 161 -11.38 -9.08 -1.66
CA GLU A 161 -10.39 -9.35 -2.72
C GLU A 161 -8.98 -9.39 -2.11
N THR A 162 -8.07 -10.18 -2.68
CA THR A 162 -6.68 -10.26 -2.22
C THR A 162 -5.79 -9.36 -3.09
N ILE A 163 -5.15 -8.36 -2.47
CA ILE A 163 -4.23 -7.42 -3.13
C ILE A 163 -2.83 -7.65 -2.58
N GLY A 164 -1.87 -8.03 -3.44
CA GLY A 164 -0.48 -8.27 -3.01
C GLY A 164 -0.33 -9.39 -1.97
N GLY A 165 -1.26 -10.35 -1.91
CA GLY A 165 -1.30 -11.38 -0.86
C GLY A 165 -1.96 -10.95 0.46
N VAL A 166 -2.50 -9.73 0.53
CA VAL A 166 -3.23 -9.19 1.69
C VAL A 166 -4.73 -9.23 1.42
N ASP A 167 -5.52 -9.75 2.36
CA ASP A 167 -6.98 -9.73 2.28
C ASP A 167 -7.53 -8.32 2.48
N THR A 168 -8.37 -7.87 1.56
CA THR A 168 -8.96 -6.53 1.55
C THR A 168 -10.47 -6.59 1.35
N VAL A 169 -11.16 -5.55 1.81
CA VAL A 169 -12.54 -5.23 1.42
C VAL A 169 -12.49 -4.19 0.30
N ARG A 170 -13.18 -4.49 -0.80
CA ARG A 170 -13.37 -3.57 -1.93
C ARG A 170 -14.55 -2.65 -1.63
N VAL A 171 -14.27 -1.36 -1.52
CA VAL A 171 -15.25 -0.29 -1.25
C VAL A 171 -15.38 0.60 -2.49
N THR A 172 -16.60 0.74 -3.02
CA THR A 172 -16.92 1.64 -4.14
C THR A 172 -17.57 2.93 -3.66
N GLY A 173 -17.46 3.99 -4.47
CA GLY A 173 -18.10 5.27 -4.22
C GLY A 173 -17.61 6.33 -5.20
N GLN A 174 -17.59 7.58 -4.76
CA GLN A 174 -17.12 8.72 -5.56
C GLN A 174 -16.15 9.58 -4.74
N VAL A 175 -15.26 10.32 -5.38
CA VAL A 175 -14.37 11.29 -4.72
C VAL A 175 -14.60 12.68 -5.29
N SER A 176 -14.57 13.71 -4.44
CA SER A 176 -14.76 15.10 -4.89
C SER A 176 -13.74 15.52 -5.96
N ALA A 177 -14.19 16.34 -6.91
CA ALA A 177 -13.33 16.86 -7.97
C ALA A 177 -12.10 17.59 -7.41
N ASP A 178 -12.29 18.37 -6.34
CA ASP A 178 -11.23 19.11 -5.66
C ASP A 178 -10.18 18.19 -5.03
N ALA A 179 -10.58 17.07 -4.41
CA ALA A 179 -9.63 16.11 -3.85
C ALA A 179 -8.83 15.38 -4.94
N VAL A 180 -9.47 15.01 -6.06
CA VAL A 180 -8.77 14.44 -7.22
C VAL A 180 -7.79 15.44 -7.83
N ASN A 181 -8.20 16.70 -7.98
CA ASN A 181 -7.35 17.76 -8.51
C ASN A 181 -6.23 18.16 -7.55
N ALA A 182 -6.36 17.93 -6.24
CA ALA A 182 -5.32 18.18 -5.25
C ALA A 182 -4.15 17.18 -5.35
N ILE A 183 -4.44 15.89 -5.57
CA ILE A 183 -3.40 14.86 -5.77
C ILE A 183 -2.90 14.81 -7.22
N ALA A 184 -3.77 15.06 -8.21
CA ALA A 184 -3.48 14.93 -9.63
C ALA A 184 -4.03 16.11 -10.45
N PRO A 185 -3.42 17.31 -10.36
CA PRO A 185 -3.92 18.54 -10.99
C PRO A 185 -4.14 18.44 -12.51
N SER A 186 -3.38 17.59 -13.19
CA SER A 186 -3.51 17.34 -14.63
C SER A 186 -4.86 16.78 -15.05
N ILE A 187 -5.56 16.04 -14.16
CA ILE A 187 -6.85 15.39 -14.47
C ILE A 187 -7.94 16.43 -14.73
N LYS A 188 -7.93 17.56 -14.02
CA LYS A 188 -8.90 18.66 -14.15
C LYS A 188 -10.35 18.17 -14.08
N ALA A 189 -10.63 17.32 -13.09
CA ALA A 189 -11.98 16.85 -12.82
C ALA A 189 -12.92 18.03 -12.56
N THR A 190 -14.12 18.00 -13.15
CA THR A 190 -15.17 19.04 -13.03
C THR A 190 -16.43 18.53 -12.31
N ALA A 191 -16.44 17.26 -11.92
CA ALA A 191 -17.51 16.56 -11.23
C ALA A 191 -16.90 15.47 -10.32
N PRO A 192 -17.65 14.89 -9.37
CA PRO A 192 -17.20 13.75 -8.59
C PRO A 192 -16.71 12.60 -9.49
N VAL A 193 -15.60 11.98 -9.10
CA VAL A 193 -14.92 10.94 -9.88
C VAL A 193 -15.25 9.57 -9.28
N PRO A 194 -15.78 8.60 -10.06
CA PRO A 194 -15.98 7.24 -9.60
C PRO A 194 -14.68 6.62 -9.09
N ALA A 195 -14.74 6.07 -7.87
CA ALA A 195 -13.59 5.61 -7.12
C ALA A 195 -13.81 4.22 -6.53
N VAL A 196 -12.72 3.48 -6.37
CA VAL A 196 -12.67 2.20 -5.65
C VAL A 196 -11.46 2.19 -4.73
N ALA A 197 -11.65 1.86 -3.46
CA ALA A 197 -10.60 1.63 -2.49
C ALA A 197 -10.59 0.15 -2.08
N TRP A 198 -9.40 -0.43 -1.93
CA TRP A 198 -9.20 -1.74 -1.33
C TRP A 198 -8.50 -1.54 0.00
N ILE A 199 -9.22 -1.84 1.07
CA ILE A 199 -8.83 -1.55 2.45
C ILE A 199 -8.59 -2.88 3.14
N LYS A 200 -7.45 -3.02 3.82
CA LYS A 200 -7.07 -4.24 4.52
C LYS A 200 -8.17 -4.67 5.50
N SER A 201 -8.58 -5.94 5.42
CA SER A 201 -9.76 -6.45 6.15
C SER A 201 -9.58 -6.47 7.66
N ASP A 202 -8.34 -6.68 8.14
CA ASP A 202 -8.00 -6.83 9.55
C ASP A 202 -6.89 -5.85 9.97
N GLY A 203 -6.85 -5.50 11.26
CA GLY A 203 -5.72 -4.81 11.89
C GLY A 203 -5.78 -3.30 11.78
N ASP A 204 -4.89 -2.71 10.98
CA ASP A 204 -4.70 -1.26 10.83
C ASP A 204 -5.53 -0.65 9.69
N HIS A 205 -6.31 -1.45 8.95
CA HIS A 205 -7.16 -0.97 7.84
C HIS A 205 -6.40 -0.09 6.82
N ALA A 206 -5.13 -0.41 6.57
CA ALA A 206 -4.31 0.31 5.60
C ALA A 206 -4.93 0.26 4.18
N LEU A 207 -4.75 1.35 3.43
CA LEU A 207 -5.12 1.41 2.02
C LEU A 207 -4.13 0.56 1.21
N MET A 208 -4.62 -0.50 0.57
CA MET A 208 -3.80 -1.42 -0.24
C MET A 208 -3.87 -1.10 -1.73
N GLN A 209 -4.98 -0.51 -2.19
CA GLN A 209 -5.10 -0.02 -3.57
C GLN A 209 -6.17 1.07 -3.65
N ALA A 210 -5.97 2.04 -4.54
CA ALA A 210 -6.98 3.02 -4.95
C ALA A 210 -7.08 3.06 -6.47
N LYS A 211 -8.31 3.16 -7.00
CA LYS A 211 -8.58 3.37 -8.43
C LYS A 211 -9.49 4.59 -8.59
N LEU A 212 -9.10 5.51 -9.46
CA LEU A 212 -9.89 6.67 -9.88
C LEU A 212 -10.21 6.54 -11.37
N THR A 213 -11.47 6.75 -11.75
CA THR A 213 -11.95 6.63 -13.14
C THR A 213 -12.45 7.99 -13.65
N PRO A 214 -11.55 8.94 -14.00
CA PRO A 214 -11.93 10.32 -14.32
C PRO A 214 -12.73 10.47 -15.63
N SER A 215 -12.76 9.46 -16.50
CA SER A 215 -13.64 9.39 -17.67
C SER A 215 -13.86 7.94 -18.10
N GLU A 216 -14.88 7.69 -18.92
CA GLU A 216 -15.19 6.34 -19.40
C GLU A 216 -13.98 5.69 -20.10
N GLY A 217 -13.68 4.44 -19.73
CA GLY A 217 -12.54 3.68 -20.24
C GLY A 217 -11.16 4.11 -19.73
N ASN A 218 -11.04 5.26 -19.04
CA ASN A 218 -9.76 5.81 -18.58
C ASN A 218 -9.68 5.78 -17.05
N SER A 219 -8.61 5.20 -16.50
CA SER A 219 -8.42 5.16 -15.04
C SER A 219 -6.95 5.22 -14.62
N VAL A 220 -6.73 5.70 -13.40
CA VAL A 220 -5.45 5.61 -12.68
C VAL A 220 -5.66 4.64 -11.52
N THR A 221 -4.81 3.63 -11.40
CA THR A 221 -4.81 2.69 -10.26
C THR A 221 -3.46 2.79 -9.56
N MET A 222 -3.47 2.92 -8.24
CA MET A 222 -2.29 2.94 -7.38
C MET A 222 -2.41 1.81 -6.36
N THR A 223 -1.51 0.84 -6.43
CA THR A 223 -1.37 -0.28 -5.48
C THR A 223 -0.24 0.06 -4.51
N LEU A 224 -0.44 -0.22 -3.23
CA LEU A 224 0.35 0.32 -2.12
C LEU A 224 0.81 -0.83 -1.21
N SER A 225 2.09 -0.87 -0.87
CA SER A 225 2.67 -1.83 0.07
C SER A 225 3.77 -1.16 0.91
N ASP A 226 4.35 -1.92 1.83
CA ASP A 226 5.48 -1.50 2.67
C ASP A 226 5.27 -0.15 3.40
N TRP A 227 4.03 0.12 3.82
CA TRP A 227 3.67 1.31 4.59
C TRP A 227 4.61 1.51 5.78
N GLY A 228 5.21 2.69 5.88
CA GLY A 228 6.14 3.05 6.95
C GLY A 228 7.55 2.46 6.83
N LYS A 229 7.92 1.79 5.72
CA LYS A 229 9.30 1.30 5.55
C LYS A 229 10.32 2.44 5.53
N GLN A 230 11.54 2.18 6.00
CA GLN A 230 12.63 3.14 5.85
C GLN A 230 13.02 3.21 4.37
N VAL A 231 12.87 4.39 3.77
CA VAL A 231 13.35 4.70 2.41
C VAL A 231 14.59 5.58 2.53
N THR A 232 15.61 5.32 1.72
CA THR A 232 16.83 6.15 1.66
C THR A 232 17.31 6.15 0.22
N VAL A 233 17.39 7.34 -0.36
CA VAL A 233 17.79 7.54 -1.76
C VAL A 233 19.13 8.26 -1.77
N ALA A 234 20.14 7.64 -2.38
CA ALA A 234 21.45 8.26 -2.52
C ALA A 234 21.40 9.35 -3.61
N LYS A 235 22.02 10.50 -3.36
CA LYS A 235 22.19 11.54 -4.38
C LYS A 235 22.99 10.97 -5.56
N PRO A 236 22.47 11.02 -6.80
CA PRO A 236 23.22 10.54 -7.97
C PRO A 236 24.50 11.34 -8.20
N ALA A 237 25.51 10.70 -8.78
CA ALA A 237 26.84 11.27 -9.03
C ALA A 237 26.89 12.14 -10.30
N GLY A 238 25.90 13.02 -10.48
CA GLY A 238 25.68 13.84 -11.67
C GLY A 238 26.77 14.84 -12.03
#